data_AF-A0A212KXL0-F1
#
_entry.id   AF-A0A212KXL0-F1
#
_cell.length_a   1.000
_cell.length_b   1.000
_cell.length_c   1.000
_cell.angle_alpha   90.00
_cell.angle_beta   90.00
_cell.angle_gamma   90.00
#
_symmetry.space_group_name_H-M   'P 1'
#
loop_
_entity.id
_entity.type
_entity.pdbx_description
1 polymer ?
#
loop_
_entity_poly.entity_id
_entity_poly.type
_entity_poly.pdbx_seq_one_letter_code
_entity_poly.pdbx_strand_id
1 'polypeptide(L)'
;MTDLPEPPRFFPSAALAARIPWPVEALATPLNPAPESLYSMLGAPRPLLCMAYRLFYLSLPQGEAFLSLALAAASEVLVADFKCAERNLELPCAAAAACLRGLCGVRGTSFMRAGGLEGMVHRLELTVSERRTLLGGAAVLLRLHAAR
;
A
#
# COMPACT_ATOMS: atom_id res chain seq x y z
N MET A 1 14.93 8.80 4.39
CA MET A 1 13.53 9.27 4.47
C MET A 1 13.12 9.16 5.94
N THR A 2 13.11 10.28 6.66
CA THR A 2 12.98 10.31 8.14
C THR A 2 11.68 10.95 8.63
N ASP A 3 10.85 11.46 7.73
CA ASP A 3 9.55 12.02 8.09
C ASP A 3 8.51 11.62 7.04
N LEU A 4 7.65 10.68 7.41
CA LEU A 4 6.47 10.33 6.62
C LEU A 4 5.28 11.09 7.20
N PRO A 5 4.50 11.80 6.37
CA PRO A 5 3.33 12.51 6.86
C PRO A 5 2.35 11.54 7.53
N GLU A 6 1.79 11.98 8.65
CA GLU A 6 0.72 11.25 9.31
C GLU A 6 -0.50 11.08 8.38
N PRO A 7 -1.28 9.99 8.55
CA PRO A 7 -2.54 9.85 7.84
C PRO A 7 -3.45 11.05 8.14
N PRO A 8 -4.26 11.51 7.17
CA PRO A 8 -5.27 12.53 7.45
C PRO A 8 -6.17 12.07 8.60
N ARG A 9 -6.49 12.97 9.54
CA ARG A 9 -7.18 12.66 10.81
C ARG A 9 -8.49 11.87 10.67
N PHE A 10 -9.20 12.02 9.56
CA PHE A 10 -10.47 11.36 9.28
C PHE A 10 -10.37 10.23 8.25
N PHE A 11 -9.14 9.87 7.84
CA PHE A 11 -8.94 8.76 6.94
C PHE A 11 -9.05 7.43 7.70
N PRO A 12 -9.95 6.51 7.33
CA PRO A 12 -10.29 5.34 8.13
C PRO A 12 -9.28 4.18 7.95
N SER A 13 -7.97 4.46 8.01
CA SER A 13 -6.92 3.47 7.72
C SER A 13 -7.02 2.21 8.60
N ALA A 14 -7.23 2.37 9.91
CA ALA A 14 -7.36 1.25 10.84
C ALA A 14 -8.59 0.36 10.52
N ALA A 15 -9.73 0.98 10.23
CA ALA A 15 -10.96 0.26 9.88
C ALA A 15 -10.84 -0.46 8.53
N LEU A 16 -10.17 0.16 7.55
CA LEU A 16 -9.87 -0.48 6.27
C LEU A 16 -8.89 -1.65 6.46
N ALA A 17 -7.84 -1.46 7.25
CA ALA A 17 -6.83 -2.49 7.51
C ALA A 17 -7.41 -3.73 8.22
N ALA A 18 -8.34 -3.54 9.16
CA ALA A 18 -9.03 -4.62 9.86
C ALA A 18 -9.91 -5.50 8.94
N ARG A 19 -10.26 -5.01 7.75
CA ARG A 19 -11.07 -5.73 6.77
C ARG A 19 -10.24 -6.47 5.73
N ILE A 20 -8.92 -6.33 5.76
CA ILE A 20 -8.04 -7.04 4.83
C ILE A 20 -8.01 -8.51 5.27
N PRO A 21 -8.28 -9.45 4.35
CA PRO A 21 -8.19 -10.87 4.64
C PRO A 21 -6.72 -11.30 4.59
N TRP A 22 -5.96 -10.89 5.61
CA TRP A 22 -4.55 -11.24 5.74
C TRP A 22 -4.36 -12.76 5.79
N PRO A 23 -3.33 -13.31 5.13
CA PRO A 23 -2.97 -14.71 5.30
C PRO A 23 -2.46 -14.95 6.73
N VAL A 24 -2.52 -16.19 7.21
CA VAL A 24 -2.29 -16.53 8.62
C VAL A 24 -0.90 -16.09 9.10
N GLU A 25 0.12 -16.26 8.26
CA GLU A 25 1.49 -15.85 8.54
C GLU A 25 1.68 -14.34 8.70
N ALA A 26 0.74 -13.52 8.22
CA ALA A 26 0.79 -12.07 8.32
C ALA A 26 0.15 -11.53 9.61
N LEU A 27 -0.63 -12.33 10.34
CA LEU A 27 -1.41 -11.86 11.50
C LEU A 27 -0.55 -11.33 12.66
N ALA A 28 0.67 -11.87 12.82
CA ALA A 28 1.62 -11.43 13.85
C ALA A 28 2.61 -10.37 13.35
N THR A 29 2.57 -10.03 12.06
CA THR A 29 3.52 -9.10 11.44
C THR A 29 3.09 -7.65 11.72
N PRO A 30 4.02 -6.76 12.13
CA PRO A 30 3.71 -5.35 12.31
C PRO A 30 3.16 -4.72 11.03
N LEU A 31 2.07 -3.96 11.18
CA LEU A 31 1.43 -3.26 10.08
C LEU A 31 1.99 -1.84 9.94
N ASN A 32 2.37 -1.45 8.72
CA ASN A 32 2.93 -0.14 8.40
C ASN A 32 4.11 0.28 9.33
N PRO A 33 5.21 -0.51 9.41
CA PRO A 33 6.34 -0.15 10.27
C PRO A 33 6.87 1.24 9.95
N ALA A 34 7.30 1.98 10.98
CA ALA A 34 7.90 3.29 10.81
C ALA A 34 9.23 3.20 10.04
N PRO A 35 9.65 4.23 9.29
CA PRO A 35 10.91 4.23 8.55
C PRO A 35 12.12 3.82 9.39
N GLU A 36 12.19 4.29 10.64
CA GLU A 36 13.27 3.98 11.59
C GLU A 36 13.33 2.47 11.90
N SER A 37 12.16 1.86 12.07
CA SER A 37 12.06 0.40 12.25
C SER A 37 12.52 -0.34 11.01
N LEU A 38 12.13 0.11 9.81
CA LEU A 38 12.58 -0.51 8.57
C LEU A 38 14.10 -0.39 8.37
N TYR A 39 14.68 0.78 8.67
CA TYR A 39 16.14 0.96 8.62
C TYR A 39 16.88 0.01 9.57
N SER A 40 16.35 -0.23 10.77
CA SER A 40 16.94 -1.19 11.71
C SER A 40 16.90 -2.65 11.21
N MET A 41 15.97 -2.98 10.32
CA MET A 41 15.80 -4.33 9.75
C MET A 41 16.72 -4.59 8.55
N LEU A 42 17.39 -3.58 7.99
CA LEU A 42 18.24 -3.76 6.80
C LEU A 42 19.41 -4.74 7.02
N GLY A 43 19.95 -4.80 8.24
CA GLY A 43 21.03 -5.74 8.57
C GLY A 43 20.54 -7.18 8.81
N ALA A 44 19.25 -7.37 9.06
CA ALA A 44 18.63 -8.68 9.27
C ALA A 44 17.17 -8.65 8.73
N PRO A 45 17.01 -8.76 7.40
CA PRO A 45 15.69 -8.63 6.77
C PRO A 45 14.67 -9.61 7.34
N ARG A 46 13.44 -9.12 7.51
CA ARG A 46 12.33 -9.94 8.01
C ARG A 46 11.82 -10.86 6.88
N PRO A 47 11.27 -12.03 7.19
CA PRO A 47 10.67 -12.87 6.15
C PRO A 47 9.48 -12.16 5.48
N LEU A 48 8.70 -11.40 6.26
CA LEU A 48 7.47 -10.78 5.80
C LEU A 48 7.23 -9.44 6.51
N LEU A 49 6.75 -8.45 5.75
CA LEU A 49 6.20 -7.20 6.26
C LEU A 49 4.81 -6.93 5.69
N CYS A 50 4.00 -6.14 6.40
CA CYS A 50 2.65 -5.78 5.99
C CYS A 50 2.48 -4.27 5.90
N MET A 51 1.81 -3.82 4.84
CA MET A 51 1.46 -2.42 4.63
C MET A 51 0.00 -2.32 4.20
N ALA A 52 -0.74 -1.38 4.78
CA ALA A 52 -2.15 -1.18 4.44
C ALA A 52 -2.54 0.29 4.41
N TYR A 53 -3.11 0.71 3.28
CA TYR A 53 -3.71 2.01 3.05
C TYR A 53 -2.81 3.17 3.51
N ARG A 54 -1.50 3.02 3.32
CA ARG A 54 -0.47 3.97 3.75
C ARG A 54 0.10 4.73 2.57
N LEU A 55 0.16 4.13 1.39
CA LEU A 55 0.77 4.72 0.20
C LEU A 55 -0.16 5.76 -0.44
N PHE A 56 -1.48 5.56 -0.34
CA PHE A 56 -2.49 6.43 -0.95
C PHE A 56 -2.35 7.93 -0.66
N TYR A 57 -1.92 8.32 0.54
CA TYR A 57 -1.81 9.73 0.93
C TYR A 57 -0.37 10.25 0.99
N LEU A 58 0.60 9.44 0.58
CA LEU A 58 1.97 9.89 0.34
C LEU A 58 2.07 10.58 -1.03
N SER A 59 3.10 11.41 -1.22
CA SER A 59 3.48 11.78 -2.58
C SER A 59 4.02 10.54 -3.32
N LEU A 60 3.99 10.55 -4.66
CA LEU A 60 4.50 9.42 -5.43
C LEU A 60 5.96 9.05 -5.08
N PRO A 61 6.91 10.01 -5.01
CA PRO A 61 8.28 9.69 -4.61
C PRO A 61 8.39 9.14 -3.18
N GLN A 62 7.56 9.64 -2.24
CA GLN A 62 7.54 9.14 -0.87
C GLN A 62 7.00 7.71 -0.80
N GLY A 63 5.91 7.41 -1.51
CA GLY A 63 5.34 6.07 -1.56
C GLY A 63 6.30 5.06 -2.17
N GLU A 64 6.96 5.43 -3.27
CA GLU A 64 7.98 4.60 -3.93
C GLU A 64 9.18 4.36 -3.02
N ALA A 65 9.75 5.41 -2.42
CA ALA A 65 10.86 5.26 -1.48
C ALA A 65 10.48 4.41 -0.26
N PHE A 66 9.24 4.54 0.24
CA PHE A 66 8.77 3.77 1.39
C PHE A 66 8.58 2.29 1.05
N LEU A 67 7.96 1.99 -0.09
CA LEU A 67 7.78 0.61 -0.54
C LEU A 67 9.13 -0.06 -0.83
N SER A 68 10.05 0.63 -1.48
CA SER A 68 11.41 0.13 -1.72
C SER A 68 12.17 -0.11 -0.41
N LEU A 69 12.03 0.77 0.59
CA LEU A 69 12.64 0.55 1.91
C LEU A 69 12.05 -0.68 2.61
N ALA A 70 10.73 -0.89 2.52
CA ALA A 70 10.09 -2.08 3.07
C ALA A 70 10.59 -3.38 2.40
N LEU A 71 10.79 -3.35 1.07
CA LEU A 71 11.34 -4.48 0.31
C LEU A 71 12.84 -4.71 0.56
N ALA A 72 13.59 -3.69 0.94
CA ALA A 72 14.97 -3.87 1.41
C ALA A 72 15.02 -4.46 2.83
N ALA A 73 13.99 -4.19 3.64
CA ALA A 73 13.86 -4.65 5.02
C ALA A 73 13.20 -6.04 5.14
N ALA A 74 12.69 -6.62 4.06
CA ALA A 74 12.03 -7.92 4.09
C ALA A 74 12.11 -8.70 2.77
N SER A 75 12.05 -10.04 2.87
CA SER A 75 12.02 -10.91 1.68
C SER A 75 10.72 -10.79 0.89
N GLU A 76 9.60 -10.63 1.59
CA GLU A 76 8.29 -10.36 1.00
C GLU A 76 7.59 -9.20 1.71
N VAL A 77 6.78 -8.45 0.96
CA VAL A 77 5.90 -7.42 1.51
C VAL A 77 4.48 -7.64 1.00
N LEU A 78 3.54 -7.84 1.94
CA LEU A 78 2.12 -7.81 1.63
C LEU A 78 1.61 -6.37 1.71
N VAL A 79 1.10 -5.87 0.60
CA VAL A 79 0.63 -4.49 0.49
C VAL A 79 -0.81 -4.46 0.06
N ALA A 80 -1.66 -3.86 0.89
CA ALA A 80 -3.05 -3.55 0.56
C ALA A 80 -3.20 -2.04 0.36
N ASP A 81 -3.55 -1.60 -0.84
CA ASP A 81 -3.86 -0.19 -1.06
C ASP A 81 -4.84 -0.02 -2.23
N PHE A 82 -5.29 1.21 -2.46
CA PHE A 82 -6.18 1.52 -3.57
C PHE A 82 -5.51 1.26 -4.92
N LYS A 83 -6.27 0.74 -5.88
CA LYS A 83 -5.86 0.61 -7.28
C LYS A 83 -6.75 1.47 -8.16
N CYS A 84 -6.28 1.80 -9.36
CA CYS A 84 -7.15 2.46 -10.33
C CYS A 84 -8.29 1.51 -10.73
N ALA A 85 -9.52 2.03 -10.74
CA ALA A 85 -10.69 1.20 -11.05
C ALA A 85 -10.69 0.79 -12.53
N GLU A 86 -10.92 -0.49 -12.80
CA GLU A 86 -11.13 -0.97 -14.17
C GLU A 86 -12.55 -0.61 -14.63
N ARG A 87 -12.64 -0.06 -15.84
CA ARG A 87 -13.59 0.99 -16.25
C ARG A 87 -15.11 0.70 -16.15
N ASN A 88 -15.60 -0.47 -15.70
CA ASN A 88 -17.05 -0.73 -15.67
C ASN A 88 -17.60 -1.72 -14.59
N LEU A 89 -16.80 -2.34 -13.72
CA LEU A 89 -17.32 -3.34 -12.75
C LEU A 89 -17.23 -2.92 -11.26
N GLU A 90 -16.54 -1.82 -10.97
CA GLU A 90 -16.14 -1.46 -9.60
C GLU A 90 -16.81 -0.15 -9.13
N LEU A 91 -17.85 0.31 -9.84
CA LEU A 91 -18.45 1.66 -9.76
C LEU A 91 -18.80 2.16 -8.34
N PRO A 92 -19.52 1.40 -7.49
CA PRO A 92 -19.85 1.88 -6.14
C PRO A 92 -18.60 2.09 -5.27
N CYS A 93 -17.63 1.19 -5.39
CA CYS A 93 -16.40 1.24 -4.61
C CYS A 93 -15.40 2.26 -5.18
N ALA A 94 -15.39 2.46 -6.50
CA ALA A 94 -14.65 3.53 -7.15
C ALA A 94 -15.19 4.91 -6.73
N ALA A 95 -16.51 5.06 -6.56
CA ALA A 95 -17.10 6.28 -6.00
C ALA A 95 -16.68 6.50 -4.53
N ALA A 96 -16.69 5.46 -3.70
CA ALA A 96 -16.19 5.55 -2.33
C ALA A 96 -14.70 5.94 -2.27
N ALA A 97 -13.85 5.34 -3.11
CA ALA A 97 -12.45 5.73 -3.26
C ALA A 97 -12.31 7.18 -3.76
N ALA A 98 -13.21 7.64 -4.63
CA ALA A 98 -13.26 9.03 -5.06
C ALA A 98 -13.60 10.00 -3.92
N CYS A 99 -14.53 9.64 -3.03
CA CYS A 99 -14.79 10.40 -1.81
C CYS A 99 -13.55 10.44 -0.90
N LEU A 100 -12.87 9.31 -0.70
CA LEU A 100 -11.64 9.24 0.08
C LEU A 100 -10.50 10.08 -0.54
N ARG A 101 -10.40 10.15 -1.88
CA ARG A 101 -9.48 11.09 -2.55
C ARG A 101 -9.76 12.53 -2.13
N GLY A 102 -11.03 12.93 -2.03
CA GLY A 102 -11.42 14.25 -1.55
C GLY A 102 -10.90 14.56 -0.14
N LEU A 103 -10.84 13.55 0.74
CA LEU A 103 -10.29 13.69 2.09
C LEU A 103 -8.76 13.77 2.12
N CYS A 104 -8.08 13.13 1.16
CA CYS A 104 -6.61 13.12 1.05
C CYS A 104 -6.05 14.22 0.13
N GLY A 105 -6.91 15.02 -0.50
CA GLY A 105 -6.56 16.13 -1.37
C GLY A 105 -5.72 15.74 -2.59
N VAL A 106 -4.72 16.58 -2.91
CA VAL A 106 -3.89 16.44 -4.12
C VAL A 106 -3.11 15.12 -4.13
N ARG A 107 -2.66 14.62 -2.98
CA ARG A 107 -1.80 13.43 -2.89
C ARG A 107 -2.54 12.15 -3.31
N GLY A 108 -3.74 11.91 -2.75
CA GLY A 108 -4.59 10.79 -3.15
C GLY A 108 -5.00 10.84 -4.62
N THR A 109 -5.14 12.05 -5.17
CA THR A 109 -5.42 12.26 -6.59
C THR A 109 -4.24 11.86 -7.48
N SER A 110 -3.03 12.29 -7.14
CA SER A 110 -1.81 11.95 -7.89
C SER A 110 -1.50 10.45 -7.85
N PHE A 111 -1.65 9.81 -6.69
CA PHE A 111 -1.49 8.36 -6.54
C PHE A 111 -2.40 7.58 -7.50
N MET A 112 -3.70 7.92 -7.52
CA MET A 112 -4.66 7.23 -8.38
C MET A 112 -4.46 7.54 -9.87
N ARG A 113 -4.05 8.77 -10.22
CA ARG A 113 -3.70 9.14 -11.61
C ARG A 113 -2.49 8.34 -12.11
N ALA A 114 -1.56 8.00 -11.23
CA ALA A 114 -0.40 7.18 -11.54
C ALA A 114 -0.69 5.67 -11.47
N GLY A 115 -1.97 5.25 -11.50
CA GLY A 115 -2.36 3.84 -11.51
C GLY A 115 -2.55 3.19 -10.14
N GLY A 116 -2.47 3.97 -9.04
CA GLY A 116 -2.57 3.45 -7.69
C GLY A 116 -1.44 2.48 -7.34
N LEU A 117 -1.73 1.48 -6.51
CA LEU A 117 -0.73 0.49 -6.08
C LEU A 117 -0.13 -0.28 -7.27
N GLU A 118 -0.96 -0.71 -8.21
CA GLU A 118 -0.48 -1.49 -9.37
C GLU A 118 0.42 -0.67 -10.28
N GLY A 119 0.11 0.62 -10.46
CA GLY A 119 1.01 1.54 -11.18
C GLY A 119 2.34 1.75 -10.47
N MET A 120 2.35 1.79 -9.13
CA MET A 120 3.58 1.89 -8.34
C MET A 120 4.43 0.62 -8.45
N VAL A 121 3.80 -0.54 -8.32
CA VAL A 121 4.44 -1.86 -8.51
C VAL A 121 5.08 -1.95 -9.90
N HIS A 122 4.38 -1.49 -10.94
CA HIS A 122 4.93 -1.47 -12.29
C HIS A 122 6.15 -0.54 -12.43
N ARG A 123 6.11 0.69 -11.88
CA ARG A 123 7.24 1.63 -11.95
C ARG A 123 8.47 1.19 -11.18
N LEU A 124 8.26 0.45 -10.09
CA LEU A 124 9.34 -0.12 -9.28
C LEU A 124 9.80 -1.50 -9.79
N GLU A 125 9.26 -1.97 -10.93
CA GLU A 125 9.58 -3.26 -11.54
C GLU A 125 9.47 -4.42 -10.56
N LEU A 126 8.46 -4.38 -9.66
CA LEU A 126 8.29 -5.38 -8.62
C LEU A 126 7.57 -6.62 -9.14
N THR A 127 7.91 -7.78 -8.59
CA THR A 127 7.23 -9.02 -8.94
C THR A 127 6.05 -9.25 -7.99
N VAL A 128 4.90 -9.60 -8.58
CA VAL A 128 3.67 -9.92 -7.86
C VAL A 128 3.49 -11.43 -7.86
N SER A 129 3.58 -12.07 -6.70
CA SER A 129 3.33 -13.53 -6.56
C SER A 129 1.87 -13.85 -6.28
N GLU A 130 1.13 -12.93 -5.64
CA GLU A 130 -0.27 -13.10 -5.31
C GLU A 130 -1.02 -11.78 -5.47
N ARG A 131 -2.25 -11.86 -6.00
CA ARG A 131 -3.16 -10.71 -6.16
C ARG A 131 -4.55 -11.07 -5.67
N ARG A 132 -5.10 -10.24 -4.79
CA ARG A 132 -6.50 -10.36 -4.33
C ARG A 132 -7.21 -9.01 -4.35
N THR A 133 -8.35 -8.98 -5.01
CA THR A 133 -9.21 -7.79 -5.05
C THR A 133 -9.88 -7.54 -3.69
N LEU A 134 -9.90 -6.28 -3.27
CA LEU A 134 -10.52 -5.81 -2.04
C LEU A 134 -11.59 -4.75 -2.37
N LEU A 135 -12.48 -4.50 -1.41
CA LEU A 135 -13.47 -3.42 -1.47
C LEU A 135 -14.20 -3.37 -2.83
N GLY A 136 -14.75 -4.50 -3.28
CA GLY A 136 -15.49 -4.57 -4.54
C GLY A 136 -14.73 -4.06 -5.77
N GLY A 137 -13.40 -4.11 -5.76
CA GLY A 137 -12.55 -3.63 -6.85
C GLY A 137 -11.75 -2.37 -6.57
N ALA A 138 -12.11 -1.57 -5.56
CA ALA A 138 -11.42 -0.28 -5.36
C ALA A 138 -9.97 -0.42 -4.82
N ALA A 139 -9.66 -1.55 -4.20
CA ALA A 139 -8.34 -1.79 -3.62
C ALA A 139 -7.86 -3.20 -3.97
N VAL A 140 -6.58 -3.44 -3.75
CA VAL A 140 -5.95 -4.72 -4.03
C VAL A 140 -4.95 -5.04 -2.92
N LEU A 141 -4.92 -6.31 -2.51
CA LEU A 141 -3.85 -6.90 -1.72
C LEU A 141 -2.89 -7.59 -2.68
N LEU A 142 -1.61 -7.22 -2.61
CA LEU A 142 -0.54 -7.81 -3.40
C LEU A 142 0.51 -8.41 -2.48
N ARG A 143 1.04 -9.57 -2.86
CA ARG A 143 2.28 -10.12 -2.31
C ARG A 143 3.42 -9.74 -3.25
N LEU A 144 4.35 -8.95 -2.73
CA LEU A 144 5.43 -8.33 -3.51
C LEU A 144 6.79 -8.86 -3.06
N HIS A 145 7.69 -8.98 -4.02
CA HIS A 145 9.12 -9.18 -3.78
C HIS A 145 9.93 -8.39 -4.83
N ALA A 146 11.18 -8.09 -4.50
CA ALA A 146 12.08 -7.41 -5.44
C ALA A 146 12.29 -8.28 -6.70
N ALA A 147 12.29 -7.65 -7.88
CA ALA A 147 12.75 -8.34 -9.09
C ALA A 147 14.22 -8.74 -8.91
N ARG A 148 14.53 -9.99 -9.28
CA ARG A 148 15.89 -10.52 -9.26
C ARG A 148 16.70 -9.96 -10.42
#